data_AF-A0AAN9G9L2-F1
#
_entry.id   AF-A0AAN9G9L2-F1
#
_cell.length_a   1.000
_cell.length_b   1.000
_cell.length_c   1.000
_cell.angle_alpha   90.00
_cell.angle_beta   90.00
_cell.angle_gamma   90.00
#
_symmetry.space_group_name_H-M   'P 1'
#
loop_
_entity.id
_entity.type
_entity.pdbx_description
1 polymer ?
#
loop_
_entity_poly.entity_id
_entity_poly.type
_entity_poly.pdbx_seq_one_letter_code
_entity_poly.pdbx_strand_id
1 'polypeptide(L)'
;MRTRLRHPVLVCCLTLLTEIQCCPGGWTQAGSLCLTYHAERKSWDDAQSACSDMQGHLVKVKDAAENAALVQFRTSQAQRNNPVWLGMLRTTTGSWQWYDGKTVTWASWEGGTEAASMGDSTCGQLTDSGGRNDWSAYPCSVPLSFVCHFTENEPSTPEPTEKSQKWRRLGTKGEYSGKEILMTVASSSRINCVGQCQSTLNCDAVGYHRNTDTCQLITGRVSTNQMTESASWELWLQNQ
;
A
#
# COMPACT_ATOMS: atom_id res chain seq x y z
N MET A 1 -42.91 -42.52 -0.29
CA MET A 1 -42.24 -41.70 0.74
C MET A 1 -40.79 -41.47 0.36
N ARG A 2 -40.45 -40.33 -0.26
CA ARG A 2 -39.10 -39.71 -0.27
C ARG A 2 -39.29 -38.22 -0.60
N THR A 3 -39.53 -37.42 0.42
CA THR A 3 -39.53 -35.95 0.35
C THR A 3 -38.08 -35.50 0.15
N ARG A 4 -37.77 -34.91 -1.02
CA ARG A 4 -36.46 -34.27 -1.25
C ARG A 4 -36.42 -32.99 -0.41
N LEU A 5 -35.40 -32.91 0.45
CA LEU A 5 -35.07 -31.72 1.22
C LEU A 5 -34.87 -30.53 0.28
N ARG A 6 -35.67 -29.48 0.47
CA ARG A 6 -35.40 -28.15 -0.08
C ARG A 6 -34.15 -27.63 0.64
N HIS A 7 -33.08 -27.43 -0.13
CA HIS A 7 -31.95 -26.62 0.31
C HIS A 7 -32.47 -25.20 0.55
N PRO A 8 -32.16 -24.54 1.68
CA PRO A 8 -32.47 -23.14 1.83
C PRO A 8 -31.51 -22.36 0.91
N VAL A 9 -32.02 -22.01 -0.26
CA VAL A 9 -31.44 -20.96 -1.11
C VAL A 9 -31.43 -19.67 -0.28
N LEU A 10 -30.27 -19.01 -0.31
CA LEU A 10 -29.98 -17.66 0.20
C LEU A 10 -31.24 -16.85 0.55
N VAL A 11 -31.47 -16.64 1.85
CA VAL A 11 -32.24 -15.49 2.33
C VAL A 11 -31.23 -14.42 2.71
N CYS A 12 -30.78 -13.67 1.71
CA CYS A 12 -30.09 -12.41 1.96
C CYS A 12 -31.14 -11.43 2.47
N CYS A 13 -30.97 -11.00 3.72
CA CYS A 13 -31.96 -10.25 4.49
C CYS A 13 -32.29 -8.90 3.81
N LEU A 14 -33.52 -8.75 3.33
CA LEU A 14 -34.10 -7.49 2.83
C LEU A 14 -34.67 -6.69 4.01
N THR A 15 -33.80 -6.00 4.76
CA THR A 15 -34.21 -4.93 5.70
C THR A 15 -33.30 -3.71 5.52
N LEU A 16 -33.92 -2.55 5.28
CA LEU A 16 -33.26 -1.26 5.01
C LEU A 16 -32.32 -0.82 6.15
N LEU A 17 -31.10 -0.40 5.77
CA LEU A 17 -30.08 0.37 6.51
C LEU A 17 -29.45 -0.28 7.76
N THR A 18 -28.65 -1.32 7.55
CA THR A 18 -27.31 -1.38 8.18
C THR A 18 -26.39 -2.03 7.14
N GLU A 19 -25.29 -1.37 6.80
CA GLU A 19 -24.28 -1.98 5.95
C GLU A 19 -23.84 -3.28 6.62
N ILE A 20 -24.14 -4.41 5.99
CA ILE A 20 -23.58 -5.69 6.40
C ILE A 20 -22.09 -5.56 6.03
N GLN A 21 -21.30 -5.03 6.96
CA GLN A 21 -19.85 -4.93 6.81
C GLN A 21 -19.28 -6.35 6.84
N CYS A 22 -19.37 -7.05 5.72
CA CYS A 22 -18.60 -8.24 5.45
C CYS A 22 -17.25 -7.78 4.91
N CYS A 23 -16.18 -8.20 5.56
CA CYS A 23 -14.86 -7.98 5.00
C CYS A 23 -14.74 -8.66 3.62
N PRO A 24 -13.93 -8.08 2.69
CA PRO A 24 -13.69 -8.72 1.41
C PRO A 24 -13.12 -10.12 1.57
N GLY A 25 -13.26 -10.95 0.54
CA GLY A 25 -12.69 -12.30 0.54
C GLY A 25 -11.19 -12.27 0.89
N GLY A 26 -10.79 -13.12 1.84
CA GLY A 26 -9.40 -13.15 2.34
C GLY A 26 -9.14 -12.29 3.58
N TRP A 27 -10.08 -11.42 3.97
CA TRP A 27 -9.98 -10.58 5.17
C TRP A 27 -10.88 -11.09 6.29
N THR A 28 -10.40 -10.96 7.54
CA THR A 28 -11.17 -11.37 8.73
C THR A 28 -11.77 -10.15 9.41
N GLN A 29 -13.07 -10.19 9.69
CA GLN A 29 -13.73 -9.13 10.43
C GLN A 29 -13.32 -9.15 11.91
N ALA A 30 -12.85 -8.00 12.40
CA ALA A 30 -12.51 -7.75 13.79
C ALA A 30 -13.06 -6.38 14.20
N GLY A 31 -14.26 -6.37 14.79
CA GLY A 31 -14.97 -5.12 15.08
C GLY A 31 -15.29 -4.35 13.80
N SER A 32 -14.87 -3.09 13.71
CA SER A 32 -14.94 -2.28 12.48
C SER A 32 -13.78 -2.49 11.51
N LEU A 33 -12.78 -3.31 11.88
CA LEU A 33 -11.61 -3.57 11.06
C LEU A 33 -11.79 -4.84 10.24
N CYS A 34 -11.15 -4.85 9.06
CA CYS A 34 -10.96 -6.03 8.25
C CYS A 34 -9.46 -6.33 8.21
N LEU A 35 -9.03 -7.45 8.81
CA LEU A 35 -7.62 -7.72 9.11
C LEU A 35 -7.11 -9.01 8.47
N THR A 36 -5.83 -9.02 8.13
CA THR A 36 -5.06 -10.22 7.79
C THR A 36 -3.77 -10.27 8.61
N TYR A 37 -3.36 -11.47 9.02
CA TYR A 37 -2.10 -11.69 9.72
C TYR A 37 -1.07 -12.30 8.78
N HIS A 38 0.15 -11.78 8.83
CA HIS A 38 1.27 -12.26 8.04
C HIS A 38 2.41 -12.71 8.97
N ALA A 39 2.69 -14.02 8.95
CA ALA A 39 3.74 -14.64 9.77
C ALA A 39 5.16 -14.34 9.26
N GLU A 40 5.28 -14.02 7.96
CA GLU A 40 6.55 -13.62 7.37
C GLU A 40 7.11 -12.37 8.04
N ARG A 41 8.42 -12.35 8.25
CA ARG A 41 9.09 -11.26 8.95
C ARG A 41 9.66 -10.28 7.96
N LYS A 42 9.22 -9.03 8.04
CA LYS A 42 9.62 -7.94 7.14
C LYS A 42 9.98 -6.68 7.93
N SER A 43 10.85 -5.84 7.36
CA SER A 43 11.04 -4.48 7.87
C SER A 43 9.69 -3.73 7.84
N TRP A 44 9.58 -2.61 8.56
CA TRP A 44 8.32 -1.85 8.58
C TRP A 44 7.92 -1.39 7.17
N ASP A 45 8.87 -0.88 6.38
CA ASP A 45 8.62 -0.43 5.00
C ASP A 45 8.19 -1.59 4.10
N ASP A 46 8.89 -2.72 4.15
CA ASP A 46 8.55 -3.90 3.35
C ASP A 46 7.18 -4.49 3.74
N ALA A 47 6.83 -4.45 5.04
CA ALA A 47 5.54 -4.89 5.54
C ALA A 47 4.41 -3.95 5.09
N GLN A 48 4.66 -2.64 5.10
CA GLN A 48 3.73 -1.64 4.58
C GLN A 48 3.49 -1.84 3.08
N SER A 49 4.54 -2.05 2.29
CA SER A 49 4.41 -2.37 0.86
C SER A 49 3.60 -3.65 0.63
N ALA A 50 3.88 -4.71 1.40
CA ALA A 50 3.14 -5.97 1.28
C ALA A 50 1.63 -5.79 1.57
N CYS A 51 1.26 -4.97 2.57
CA CYS A 51 -0.13 -4.65 2.81
C CYS A 51 -0.75 -3.83 1.66
N SER A 52 -0.01 -2.88 1.10
CA SER A 52 -0.46 -2.04 -0.02
C SER A 52 -0.72 -2.83 -1.30
N ASP A 53 0.08 -3.87 -1.57
CA ASP A 53 -0.14 -4.79 -2.70
C ASP A 53 -1.47 -5.56 -2.61
N MET A 54 -2.06 -5.66 -1.41
CA MET A 54 -3.34 -6.33 -1.15
C MET A 54 -4.49 -5.34 -0.92
N GLN A 55 -4.37 -4.09 -1.37
CA GLN A 55 -5.39 -3.04 -1.16
C GLN A 55 -5.65 -2.76 0.33
N GLY A 56 -4.58 -2.78 1.13
CA GLY A 56 -4.63 -2.39 2.53
C GLY A 56 -3.36 -1.67 2.98
N HIS A 57 -3.22 -1.49 4.27
CA HIS A 57 -2.02 -0.90 4.88
C HIS A 57 -1.70 -1.63 6.17
N LEU A 58 -0.54 -1.38 6.78
CA LEU A 58 -0.29 -1.82 8.15
C LEU A 58 -1.37 -1.26 9.07
N VAL A 59 -1.85 -2.09 10.01
CA VAL A 59 -3.03 -1.76 10.82
C VAL A 59 -2.92 -0.41 11.51
N LYS A 60 -3.90 0.44 11.23
CA LYS A 60 -4.17 1.69 11.94
C LYS A 60 -5.29 1.47 12.94
N VAL A 61 -5.14 2.04 14.14
CA VAL A 61 -6.08 1.88 15.25
C VAL A 61 -6.51 3.26 15.73
N LYS A 62 -7.80 3.57 15.61
CA LYS A 62 -8.35 4.90 15.90
C LYS A 62 -8.75 5.10 17.36
N ASP A 63 -9.09 4.01 18.05
CA ASP A 63 -9.67 4.05 19.39
C ASP A 63 -9.47 2.73 20.15
N ALA A 64 -9.92 2.73 21.40
CA ALA A 64 -9.83 1.57 22.30
C ALA A 64 -10.64 0.35 21.81
N ALA A 65 -11.73 0.56 21.06
CA ALA A 65 -12.54 -0.53 20.54
C ALA A 65 -11.81 -1.26 19.40
N GLU A 66 -11.16 -0.51 18.50
CA GLU A 66 -10.31 -1.08 17.45
C GLU A 66 -9.08 -1.77 18.02
N ASN A 67 -8.48 -1.24 19.09
CA ASN A 67 -7.36 -1.93 19.75
C ASN A 67 -7.80 -3.26 20.37
N ALA A 68 -8.95 -3.28 21.06
CA ALA A 68 -9.49 -4.52 21.62
C ALA A 68 -9.76 -5.55 20.52
N ALA A 69 -10.31 -5.12 19.37
CA ALA A 69 -10.53 -5.97 18.22
C ALA A 69 -9.23 -6.53 17.63
N LEU A 70 -8.21 -5.69 17.46
CA LEU A 70 -6.88 -6.11 16.99
C LEU A 70 -6.22 -7.13 17.93
N VAL A 71 -6.31 -6.91 19.25
CA VAL A 71 -5.76 -7.83 20.25
C VAL A 71 -6.47 -9.19 20.22
N GLN A 72 -7.80 -9.18 20.13
CA GLN A 72 -8.59 -10.40 19.99
C GLN A 72 -8.26 -11.14 18.69
N PHE A 73 -8.12 -10.42 17.57
CA PHE A 73 -7.70 -10.96 16.29
C PHE A 73 -6.31 -11.61 16.38
N ARG A 74 -5.30 -10.92 16.91
CA ARG A 74 -3.96 -11.50 17.07
C ARG A 74 -3.98 -12.77 17.94
N THR A 75 -4.80 -12.77 18.98
CA THR A 75 -4.98 -13.93 19.86
C THR A 75 -5.63 -15.11 19.14
N SER A 76 -6.65 -14.87 18.31
CA SER A 76 -7.35 -15.93 17.56
C SER A 76 -6.47 -16.58 16.48
N GLN A 77 -5.44 -15.87 16.00
CA GLN A 77 -4.41 -16.43 15.11
C GLN A 77 -3.36 -17.30 15.85
N ALA A 78 -3.48 -17.48 17.18
CA ALA A 78 -2.48 -18.09 18.04
C ALA A 78 -1.12 -17.35 18.05
N GLN A 79 -1.13 -16.05 17.77
CA GLN A 79 0.08 -15.21 17.63
C GLN A 79 0.26 -14.24 18.79
N ARG A 80 -0.35 -14.53 19.95
CA ARG A 80 -0.28 -13.66 21.13
C ARG A 80 1.16 -13.30 21.49
N ASN A 81 2.11 -14.24 21.44
CA ASN A 81 3.48 -13.96 21.88
C ASN A 81 4.36 -13.32 20.79
N ASN A 82 3.86 -13.14 19.57
CA ASN A 82 4.64 -12.60 18.47
C ASN A 82 4.35 -11.11 18.29
N PRO A 83 5.39 -10.24 18.34
CA PRO A 83 5.22 -8.82 18.07
C PRO A 83 4.83 -8.62 16.60
N VAL A 84 3.91 -7.67 16.38
CA VAL A 84 3.44 -7.32 15.04
C VAL A 84 3.61 -5.83 14.78
N TRP A 85 3.96 -5.48 13.54
CA TRP A 85 3.96 -4.09 13.11
C TRP A 85 2.58 -3.46 13.18
N LEU A 86 2.54 -2.22 13.66
CA LEU A 86 1.44 -1.28 13.51
C LEU A 86 1.81 -0.27 12.43
N GLY A 87 0.81 0.35 11.79
CA GLY A 87 1.04 1.29 10.69
C GLY A 87 1.54 2.67 11.11
N MET A 88 2.25 2.79 12.25
CA MET A 88 2.78 4.06 12.73
C MET A 88 4.30 4.09 12.79
N LEU A 89 4.85 5.28 12.57
CA LEU A 89 6.26 5.60 12.66
C LEU A 89 6.46 6.93 13.41
N ARG A 90 7.66 7.10 13.95
CA ARG A 90 8.08 8.33 14.62
C ARG A 90 8.81 9.22 13.61
N THR A 91 8.36 10.46 13.48
CA THR A 91 8.99 11.46 12.61
C THR A 91 10.32 11.93 13.20
N THR A 92 11.14 12.58 12.37
CA THR A 92 12.38 13.23 12.80
C THR A 92 12.16 14.37 13.80
N THR A 93 10.97 14.99 13.78
CA THR A 93 10.53 16.00 14.77
C THR A 93 10.08 15.36 16.09
N GLY A 94 10.01 14.03 16.15
CA GLY A 94 9.72 13.25 17.34
C GLY A 94 8.25 12.94 17.59
N SER A 95 7.37 13.22 16.63
CA SER A 95 5.93 12.96 16.71
C SER A 95 5.58 11.59 16.11
N TRP A 96 4.53 10.95 16.61
CA TRP A 96 4.01 9.71 16.03
C TRP A 96 2.98 9.99 14.94
N GLN A 97 3.15 9.37 13.78
CA GLN A 97 2.25 9.46 12.64
C GLN A 97 1.93 8.07 12.10
N TRP A 98 0.71 7.91 11.57
CA TRP A 98 0.34 6.76 10.77
C TRP A 98 0.98 6.83 9.38
N TYR A 99 0.94 5.71 8.64
CA TYR A 99 1.44 5.60 7.26
C TYR A 99 0.83 6.63 6.30
N ASP A 100 -0.36 7.16 6.61
CA ASP A 100 -1.05 8.21 5.85
C ASP A 100 -0.65 9.64 6.26
N GLY A 101 0.39 9.78 7.09
CA GLY A 101 0.90 11.06 7.59
C GLY A 101 0.04 11.72 8.67
N LYS A 102 -1.11 11.13 9.03
CA LYS A 102 -1.97 11.68 10.09
C LYS A 102 -1.36 11.38 11.45
N THR A 103 -1.41 12.37 12.35
CA THR A 103 -0.93 12.22 13.73
C THR A 103 -1.67 11.11 14.47
N VAL A 104 -0.93 10.36 15.30
CA VAL A 104 -1.51 9.41 16.24
C VAL A 104 -2.20 10.17 17.37
N THR A 105 -3.53 10.11 17.44
CA THR A 105 -4.33 10.80 18.47
C THR A 105 -4.75 9.90 19.63
N TRP A 106 -4.65 8.58 19.45
CA TRP A 106 -4.97 7.58 20.45
C TRP A 106 -3.95 6.44 20.36
N ALA A 107 -3.46 5.97 21.50
CA ALA A 107 -2.48 4.89 21.58
C ALA A 107 -2.55 4.13 22.91
N SER A 108 -2.24 2.84 22.86
CA SER A 108 -2.17 1.95 24.03
C SER A 108 -0.72 1.69 24.43
N TRP A 109 0.04 2.76 24.72
CA TRP A 109 1.47 2.66 25.01
C TRP A 109 1.80 1.81 26.23
N GLU A 110 2.88 1.03 26.12
CA GLU A 110 3.49 0.33 27.25
C GLU A 110 3.91 1.34 28.33
N GLY A 111 3.46 1.13 29.57
CA GLY A 111 3.72 2.05 30.68
C GLY A 111 2.84 3.31 30.68
N GLY A 112 1.91 3.46 29.73
CA GLY A 112 0.94 4.55 29.69
C GLY A 112 1.47 5.88 29.16
N THR A 113 2.72 5.94 28.70
CA THR A 113 3.34 7.15 28.13
C THR A 113 3.91 6.86 26.75
N GLU A 114 3.97 7.87 25.89
CA GLU A 114 4.51 7.72 24.53
C GLU A 114 5.90 7.07 24.53
N ALA A 115 6.08 6.11 23.62
CA ALA A 115 7.34 5.40 23.52
C ALA A 115 8.46 6.32 23.00
N ALA A 116 9.64 6.21 23.63
CA ALA A 116 10.82 6.97 23.26
C ALA A 116 11.42 6.50 21.92
N SER A 117 12.28 7.33 21.33
CA SER A 117 13.04 6.97 20.12
C SER A 117 13.96 5.78 20.40
N MET A 118 14.06 4.85 19.45
CA MET A 118 14.94 3.68 19.49
C MET A 118 16.12 3.79 18.51
N GLY A 119 16.43 5.00 18.04
CA GLY A 119 17.47 5.30 17.06
C GLY A 119 16.99 6.25 15.97
N ASP A 120 17.63 6.16 14.80
CA ASP A 120 17.38 7.03 13.64
C ASP A 120 16.00 6.78 13.00
N SER A 121 15.50 5.55 13.03
CA SER A 121 14.15 5.19 12.61
C SER A 121 13.45 4.38 13.70
N THR A 122 12.24 4.80 14.07
CA THR A 122 11.46 4.18 15.14
C THR A 122 10.03 3.98 14.68
N CYS A 123 9.55 2.74 14.78
CA CYS A 123 8.24 2.30 14.32
C CYS A 123 7.46 1.68 15.47
N GLY A 124 6.13 1.67 15.35
CA GLY A 124 5.25 1.15 16.38
C GLY A 124 4.97 -0.33 16.20
N GLN A 125 5.04 -1.11 17.27
CA GLN A 125 4.65 -2.51 17.29
C GLN A 125 3.62 -2.77 18.39
N LEU A 126 2.79 -3.79 18.19
CA LEU A 126 1.97 -4.40 19.23
C LEU A 126 2.69 -5.63 19.76
N THR A 127 2.90 -5.71 21.07
CA THR A 127 3.63 -6.81 21.74
C THR A 127 2.89 -7.29 22.99
N ASP A 128 3.15 -8.52 23.43
CA ASP A 128 2.61 -9.03 24.70
C ASP A 128 3.55 -8.75 25.88
N SER A 129 3.67 -7.47 26.25
CA SER A 129 4.42 -7.06 27.44
C SER A 129 3.65 -7.41 28.72
N GLY A 130 3.94 -8.60 29.28
CA GLY A 130 3.38 -9.04 30.56
C GLY A 130 1.87 -9.30 30.53
N GLY A 131 1.33 -9.71 29.38
CA GLY A 131 -0.08 -10.06 29.22
C GLY A 131 -0.99 -8.93 28.74
N ARG A 132 -0.46 -7.70 28.63
CA ARG A 132 -1.26 -6.47 28.44
C ARG A 132 -1.55 -6.11 26.99
N ASN A 133 -0.79 -6.64 26.03
CA ASN A 133 -0.92 -6.31 24.61
C ASN A 133 -0.73 -4.80 24.34
N ASP A 134 0.40 -4.26 24.80
CA ASP A 134 0.70 -2.84 24.73
C ASP A 134 1.49 -2.49 23.46
N TRP A 135 1.45 -1.21 23.09
CA TRP A 135 2.19 -0.65 21.98
C TRP A 135 3.57 -0.20 22.46
N SER A 136 4.61 -0.49 21.69
CA SER A 136 5.98 -0.06 22.01
C SER A 136 6.70 0.44 20.75
N ALA A 137 7.77 1.20 20.98
CA ALA A 137 8.70 1.60 19.94
C ALA A 137 9.65 0.44 19.58
N TYR A 138 9.96 0.31 18.30
CA TYR A 138 10.92 -0.67 17.82
C TYR A 138 11.66 -0.14 16.58
N PRO A 139 12.94 -0.49 16.36
CA PRO A 139 13.68 -0.04 15.18
C PRO A 139 13.04 -0.57 13.88
N CYS A 140 12.71 0.33 12.95
CA CYS A 140 11.93 0.01 11.74
C CYS A 140 12.58 -1.05 10.83
N SER A 141 13.91 -1.16 10.85
CA SER A 141 14.67 -2.10 10.03
C SER A 141 14.63 -3.54 10.53
N VAL A 142 14.18 -3.78 11.77
CA VAL A 142 14.17 -5.13 12.34
C VAL A 142 12.99 -5.93 11.79
N PRO A 143 13.19 -7.12 11.19
CA PRO A 143 12.08 -7.85 10.60
C PRO A 143 11.10 -8.38 11.66
N LEU A 144 9.81 -8.04 11.56
CA LEU A 144 8.71 -8.56 12.40
C LEU A 144 7.56 -9.11 11.55
N SER A 145 6.71 -9.96 12.15
CA SER A 145 5.39 -10.25 11.59
C SER A 145 4.53 -8.99 11.56
N PHE A 146 3.44 -9.00 10.80
CA PHE A 146 2.61 -7.80 10.65
C PHE A 146 1.13 -8.13 10.47
N VAL A 147 0.30 -7.12 10.74
CA VAL A 147 -1.15 -7.18 10.51
C VAL A 147 -1.51 -6.08 9.52
N CYS A 148 -2.15 -6.46 8.43
CA CYS A 148 -2.72 -5.51 7.50
C CYS A 148 -4.16 -5.19 7.88
N HIS A 149 -4.62 -3.98 7.59
CA HIS A 149 -6.04 -3.65 7.56
C HIS A 149 -6.48 -3.24 6.16
N PHE A 150 -7.67 -3.66 5.78
CA PHE A 150 -8.29 -3.29 4.51
C PHE A 150 -8.76 -1.84 4.56
N THR A 151 -8.64 -1.15 3.44
CA THR A 151 -9.18 0.20 3.25
C THR A 151 -9.98 0.21 1.96
N GLU A 152 -11.31 0.22 2.07
CA GLU A 152 -12.19 0.35 0.91
C GLU A 152 -12.07 1.78 0.36
N ASN A 153 -11.62 1.93 -0.89
CA ASN A 153 -11.54 3.22 -1.59
C ASN A 153 -10.65 4.30 -0.95
N GLU A 154 -9.67 3.96 -0.10
CA GLU A 154 -8.48 4.81 -0.06
C GLU A 154 -7.79 4.59 -1.41
N PRO A 155 -7.64 5.62 -2.27
CA PRO A 155 -6.81 5.47 -3.45
C PRO A 155 -5.48 4.92 -2.92
N SER A 156 -5.03 3.79 -3.47
CA SER A 156 -3.66 3.30 -3.28
C SER A 156 -2.78 4.52 -3.11
N THR A 157 -2.21 4.69 -1.91
CA THR A 157 -1.50 5.89 -1.41
C THR A 157 -0.97 6.76 -2.55
N PRO A 158 -1.05 8.10 -2.51
CA PRO A 158 -0.37 8.94 -3.49
C PRO A 158 1.02 8.38 -3.75
N GLU A 159 1.32 8.15 -5.04
CA GLU A 159 2.60 7.68 -5.55
C GLU A 159 3.78 8.25 -4.75
N PRO A 160 4.93 7.53 -4.70
CA PRO A 160 6.16 8.03 -4.09
C PRO A 160 6.30 9.53 -4.35
N THR A 161 6.42 10.25 -3.24
CA THR A 161 6.23 11.69 -3.13
C THR A 161 6.70 12.41 -4.39
N GLU A 162 5.71 12.98 -5.05
CA GLU A 162 5.61 13.97 -6.12
C GLU A 162 6.65 15.11 -6.10
N LYS A 163 7.93 14.81 -5.89
CA LYS A 163 9.05 15.73 -6.09
C LYS A 163 10.02 15.11 -7.09
N SER A 164 9.91 15.68 -8.29
CA SER A 164 10.84 15.64 -9.42
C SER A 164 11.00 14.32 -10.14
N GLN A 165 10.08 14.01 -11.05
CA GLN A 165 10.40 13.35 -12.32
C GLN A 165 9.31 13.68 -13.35
N LYS A 166 9.46 14.84 -13.99
CA LYS A 166 8.50 15.35 -14.97
C LYS A 166 8.75 14.65 -16.30
N TRP A 167 7.98 13.63 -16.64
CA TRP A 167 8.08 12.98 -17.94
C TRP A 167 7.34 13.79 -19.01
N ARG A 168 7.98 14.02 -20.16
CA ARG A 168 7.39 14.74 -21.30
C ARG A 168 7.01 13.74 -22.39
N ARG A 169 5.71 13.67 -22.72
CA ARG A 169 5.22 12.99 -23.92
C ARG A 169 5.57 13.81 -25.15
N LEU A 170 6.33 13.25 -26.09
CA LEU A 170 6.73 13.97 -27.31
C LEU A 170 5.73 13.88 -28.47
N GLY A 171 4.69 13.06 -28.34
CA GLY A 171 3.55 13.02 -29.27
C GLY A 171 3.35 11.68 -29.99
N THR A 172 2.39 11.67 -30.92
CA THR A 172 2.18 10.64 -31.95
C THR A 172 2.39 11.29 -33.31
N LYS A 173 2.89 10.51 -34.28
CA LYS A 173 3.33 10.97 -35.62
C LYS A 173 2.56 12.19 -36.18
N GLY A 174 3.29 13.26 -36.53
CA GLY A 174 2.81 14.31 -37.45
C GLY A 174 2.48 15.69 -36.86
N GLU A 175 2.47 15.86 -35.55
CA GLU A 175 2.09 17.16 -34.95
C GLU A 175 3.09 17.55 -33.85
N TYR A 176 4.20 18.17 -34.27
CA TYR A 176 5.11 18.88 -33.37
C TYR A 176 4.49 20.22 -32.96
N SER A 177 3.52 20.17 -32.05
CA SER A 177 3.15 21.34 -31.26
C SER A 177 3.87 21.19 -29.94
N GLY A 178 5.00 21.87 -29.76
CA GLY A 178 5.78 21.96 -28.52
C GLY A 178 5.01 22.60 -27.36
N LYS A 179 3.85 22.05 -27.02
CA LYS A 179 3.03 22.43 -25.88
C LYS A 179 3.25 21.44 -24.76
N GLU A 180 3.52 22.01 -23.60
CA GLU A 180 3.55 21.36 -22.32
C GLU A 180 2.16 20.75 -22.05
N ILE A 181 2.11 19.44 -21.91
CA ILE A 181 0.90 18.74 -21.50
C ILE A 181 1.27 17.93 -20.27
N LEU A 182 0.80 18.39 -19.11
CA LEU A 182 0.73 17.60 -17.88
C LEU A 182 -0.45 16.65 -18.03
N MET A 183 -0.18 15.35 -18.12
CA MET A 183 -1.20 14.33 -17.93
C MET A 183 -0.75 13.38 -16.84
N THR A 184 -1.65 13.15 -15.89
CA THR A 184 -1.66 12.02 -14.96
C THR A 184 -1.64 10.73 -15.76
N VAL A 185 -0.76 9.80 -15.40
CA VAL A 185 -0.66 8.50 -16.06
C VAL A 185 -1.88 7.67 -15.67
N ALA A 186 -3.00 7.90 -16.35
CA ALA A 186 -4.13 6.99 -16.33
C ALA A 186 -3.75 5.78 -17.19
N SER A 187 -3.42 4.70 -16.49
CA SER A 187 -3.32 3.33 -16.98
C SER A 187 -4.30 3.04 -18.12
N SER A 188 -3.80 2.95 -19.35
CA SER A 188 -4.55 2.34 -20.46
C SER A 188 -3.67 1.42 -21.31
N SER A 189 -2.63 0.84 -20.71
CA SER A 189 -1.78 -0.16 -21.35
C SER A 189 -1.38 -1.19 -20.30
N ARG A 190 -1.46 -2.48 -20.64
CA ARG A 190 -1.27 -3.60 -19.68
C ARG A 190 0.14 -3.68 -19.07
N ILE A 191 1.07 -2.83 -19.50
CA ILE A 191 2.47 -2.83 -19.09
C ILE A 191 2.91 -1.41 -18.68
N ASN A 192 3.52 -1.29 -17.49
CA ASN A 192 4.02 -0.04 -16.92
C ASN A 192 5.45 0.26 -17.41
N CYS A 193 5.59 0.81 -18.62
CA CYS A 193 6.89 1.12 -19.22
C CYS A 193 7.69 2.20 -18.47
N VAL A 194 7.03 3.17 -17.86
CA VAL A 194 7.69 4.22 -17.07
C VAL A 194 8.28 3.61 -15.80
N GLY A 195 7.51 2.78 -15.09
CA GLY A 195 8.01 2.06 -13.91
C GLY A 195 9.18 1.14 -14.23
N GLN A 196 9.18 0.45 -15.38
CA GLN A 196 10.32 -0.37 -15.82
C GLN A 196 11.58 0.45 -16.13
N CYS A 197 11.41 1.65 -16.69
CA CYS A 197 12.51 2.56 -16.92
C CYS A 197 13.06 3.11 -15.60
N GLN A 198 12.19 3.47 -14.65
CA GLN A 198 12.58 3.94 -13.32
C GLN A 198 13.34 2.90 -12.49
N SER A 199 13.05 1.61 -12.67
CA SER A 199 13.79 0.52 -12.00
C SER A 199 15.08 0.11 -12.70
N THR A 200 15.37 0.69 -13.87
CA THR A 200 16.57 0.40 -14.66
C THR A 200 17.59 1.53 -14.53
N LEU A 201 18.79 1.21 -14.05
CA LEU A 201 19.88 2.17 -13.94
C LEU A 201 20.23 2.76 -15.32
N ASN A 202 20.28 4.09 -15.43
CA ASN A 202 20.61 4.86 -16.64
C ASN A 202 19.56 4.84 -17.77
N CYS A 203 18.28 4.61 -17.47
CA CYS A 203 17.21 4.74 -18.46
C CYS A 203 16.79 6.23 -18.60
N ASP A 204 17.02 6.83 -19.77
CA ASP A 204 16.73 8.25 -20.04
C ASP A 204 15.39 8.45 -20.78
N ALA A 205 14.92 7.40 -21.47
CA ALA A 205 13.68 7.43 -22.23
C ALA A 205 13.06 6.04 -22.39
N VAL A 206 11.76 6.02 -22.68
CA VAL A 206 11.04 4.78 -22.96
C VAL A 206 10.05 4.94 -24.12
N GLY A 207 10.08 3.98 -25.03
CA GLY A 207 9.12 3.81 -26.11
C GLY A 207 8.09 2.72 -25.78
N TYR A 208 6.82 2.98 -26.04
CA TYR A 208 5.73 2.01 -25.93
C TYR A 208 5.21 1.65 -27.31
N HIS A 209 5.13 0.36 -27.63
CA HIS A 209 4.58 -0.13 -28.89
C HIS A 209 3.16 -0.67 -28.71
N ARG A 210 2.17 0.06 -29.22
CA ARG A 210 0.74 -0.22 -28.96
C ARG A 210 0.24 -1.56 -29.51
N ASN A 211 0.84 -2.06 -30.59
CA ASN A 211 0.36 -3.29 -31.23
C ASN A 211 0.89 -4.56 -30.57
N THR A 212 2.00 -4.47 -29.84
CA THR A 212 2.65 -5.63 -29.19
C THR A 212 2.65 -5.52 -27.66
N ASP A 213 2.11 -4.45 -27.10
CA ASP A 213 2.15 -4.12 -25.68
C ASP A 213 3.58 -4.18 -25.07
N THR A 214 4.63 -3.89 -25.84
CA THR A 214 6.03 -3.99 -25.38
C THR A 214 6.65 -2.63 -25.07
N CYS A 215 7.58 -2.60 -24.10
CA CYS A 215 8.44 -1.45 -23.82
C CYS A 215 9.79 -1.59 -24.49
N GLN A 216 10.35 -0.47 -24.92
CA GLN A 216 11.75 -0.35 -25.28
C GLN A 216 12.40 0.71 -24.41
N LEU A 217 13.29 0.28 -23.51
CA LEU A 217 14.07 1.16 -22.65
C LEU A 217 15.26 1.70 -23.43
N ILE A 218 15.48 3.02 -23.34
CA ILE A 218 16.61 3.69 -23.97
C ILE A 218 17.54 4.15 -22.85
N THR A 219 18.74 3.57 -22.83
CA THR A 219 19.78 3.92 -21.87
C THR A 219 20.85 4.78 -22.57
N GLY A 220 21.08 6.00 -22.09
CA GLY A 220 22.02 6.97 -22.68
C GLY A 220 21.35 8.14 -23.42
N ARG A 221 22.18 9.14 -23.80
CA ARG A 221 21.72 10.39 -24.46
C ARG A 221 20.88 10.10 -25.71
N VAL A 222 19.61 10.50 -25.65
CA VAL A 222 18.66 10.36 -26.74
C VAL A 222 19.03 11.30 -27.91
N SER A 223 19.47 10.72 -29.03
CA SER A 223 19.55 11.44 -30.31
C SER A 223 18.24 11.23 -31.08
N THR A 224 17.66 12.33 -31.59
CA THR A 224 16.44 12.32 -32.42
C THR A 224 16.55 11.48 -33.69
N ASN A 225 17.76 11.05 -34.05
CA ASN A 225 18.03 10.26 -35.26
C ASN A 225 17.87 8.74 -35.05
N GLN A 226 17.60 8.27 -33.82
CA GLN A 226 17.32 6.85 -33.54
C GLN A 226 15.82 6.49 -33.71
N MET A 227 15.00 7.42 -34.20
CA MET A 227 13.56 7.30 -34.31
C MET A 227 13.18 6.61 -35.64
N THR A 228 13.08 5.28 -35.64
CA THR A 228 12.64 4.53 -36.83
C THR A 228 11.15 4.73 -37.10
N GLU A 229 10.80 4.87 -38.39
CA GLU A 229 9.54 5.33 -38.98
C GLU A 229 8.30 4.41 -38.79
N SER A 230 7.93 4.06 -37.55
CA SER A 230 6.72 3.26 -37.29
C SER A 230 5.65 4.07 -36.57
N ALA A 231 4.43 4.07 -37.12
CA ALA A 231 3.26 4.79 -36.60
C ALA A 231 2.67 4.19 -35.29
N SER A 232 3.30 3.14 -34.76
CA SER A 232 2.79 2.34 -33.64
C SER A 232 3.46 2.67 -32.30
N TRP A 233 4.41 3.61 -32.27
CA TRP A 233 5.19 3.98 -31.10
C TRP A 233 4.68 5.25 -30.40
N GLU A 234 4.68 5.24 -29.07
CA GLU A 234 4.60 6.41 -28.21
C GLU A 234 5.92 6.61 -27.45
N LEU A 235 6.41 7.85 -27.37
CA LEU A 235 7.71 8.15 -26.75
C LEU A 235 7.59 9.09 -25.56
N TRP A 236 8.31 8.74 -24.49
CA TRP A 236 8.36 9.45 -23.23
C TRP A 236 9.82 9.74 -22.85
N LEU A 237 10.12 11.00 -22.54
CA LEU A 237 11.44 11.44 -22.06
C LEU A 237 11.37 11.85 -20.60
N GLN A 238 12.38 11.49 -19.82
CA GLN A 238 12.58 12.02 -18.48
C GLN A 238 13.13 13.45 -18.63
N ASN A 239 12.40 14.48 -18.16
CA ASN A 239 13.03 15.80 -18.05
C ASN A 239 13.98 15.79 -16.84
N GLN A 240 15.21 16.27 -17.07
CA GLN A 240 16.12 16.64 -15.99
C GLN A 240 15.68 17.93 -15.30
#